data_AF-A0A150UNN4-F1
#
_entry.id   AF-A0A150UNN4-F1
#
_cell.length_a   1.000
_cell.length_b   1.000
_cell.length_c   1.000
_cell.angle_alpha   90.00
_cell.angle_beta   90.00
_cell.angle_gamma   90.00
#
_symmetry.space_group_name_H-M   'P 1'
#
loop_
_entity.id
_entity.type
_entity.pdbx_description
1 polymer ?
#
loop_
_entity_poly.entity_id
_entity_poly.type
_entity_poly.pdbx_seq_one_letter_code
_entity_poly.pdbx_strand_id
1 'polypeptide(L)'
;RNIHIFSSDRGALQAICQPRDQSGQETIRQIYQGIRMLQVHNHVQLAWSPVLGFDLGQKAKQAAKIATEPNRTPQRRTPAALSTVINQQRTRQGAIDRQIEGVGQHLRQLDIAIPGPHTRKIYDSLNWKQASVLAQLRTGIARLNSYLYRIGA
;
A
#
# COMPACT_ATOMS: atom_id res chain seq x y z
N ARG A 1 34.29 -24.26 0.91
CA ARG A 1 33.36 -25.02 1.79
C ARG A 1 31.97 -25.00 1.16
N ASN A 2 31.14 -26.00 1.44
CA ASN A 2 29.74 -26.03 1.00
C ASN A 2 28.84 -25.46 2.09
N ILE A 3 28.08 -24.41 1.78
CA ILE A 3 27.13 -23.76 2.67
C ILE A 3 25.73 -24.10 2.17
N HIS A 4 24.94 -24.76 3.01
CA HIS A 4 23.54 -25.07 2.72
C HIS A 4 22.64 -24.12 3.51
N ILE A 5 21.78 -23.38 2.81
CA ILE A 5 20.77 -22.49 3.38
C ILE A 5 19.43 -23.19 3.26
N PHE A 6 18.80 -23.46 4.41
CA PHE A 6 17.49 -24.09 4.46
C PHE A 6 16.41 -23.06 4.76
N SER A 7 15.29 -23.14 4.03
CA SER A 7 14.09 -22.36 4.32
C SER A 7 12.85 -23.25 4.27
N SER A 8 11.92 -23.02 5.18
CA SER A 8 10.60 -23.66 5.15
C SER A 8 9.58 -22.94 4.27
N ASP A 9 9.89 -21.70 3.86
CA ASP A 9 9.05 -20.92 2.97
C ASP A 9 9.40 -21.22 1.51
N ARG A 10 8.52 -22.00 0.87
CA ARG A 10 8.62 -22.36 -0.54
C ARG A 10 8.48 -21.14 -1.46
N GLY A 11 7.65 -20.17 -1.09
CA GLY A 11 7.43 -18.95 -1.86
C GLY A 11 8.68 -18.07 -1.88
N ALA A 12 9.33 -17.90 -0.72
CA ALA A 12 10.60 -17.18 -0.64
C ALA A 12 11.71 -17.85 -1.46
N LEU A 13 11.84 -19.18 -1.41
CA LEU A 13 12.79 -19.91 -2.24
C LEU A 13 12.49 -19.76 -3.73
N GLN A 14 11.23 -19.84 -4.12
CA GLN A 14 10.83 -19.64 -5.51
C GLN A 14 11.12 -18.22 -5.98
N ALA A 15 10.89 -17.20 -5.16
CA ALA A 15 11.21 -15.81 -5.48
C ALA A 15 12.72 -15.58 -5.67
N ILE A 16 13.56 -16.27 -4.89
CA ILE A 16 15.02 -16.24 -5.05
C ILE A 16 15.45 -17.03 -6.29
N CYS A 17 14.80 -18.13 -6.64
CA CYS A 17 15.13 -18.92 -7.82
C CYS A 17 14.62 -18.28 -9.13
N GLN A 18 13.52 -17.53 -9.09
CA GLN A 18 12.86 -16.92 -10.23
C GLN A 18 12.44 -15.47 -9.91
N PRO A 19 13.39 -14.52 -9.90
CA PRO A 19 13.07 -13.12 -9.68
C PRO A 19 12.22 -12.59 -10.86
N ARG A 20 11.00 -12.13 -10.58
CA ARG A 20 10.10 -11.45 -11.53
C ARG A 20 9.92 -9.97 -11.15
N ASP A 21 9.53 -9.13 -12.10
CA ASP A 21 9.36 -7.67 -11.96
C ASP A 21 8.19 -7.26 -11.06
N GLN A 22 8.28 -7.49 -9.74
CA GLN A 22 7.29 -7.05 -8.75
C GLN A 22 7.90 -6.26 -7.59
N SER A 23 7.06 -5.46 -6.92
CA SER A 23 7.41 -4.69 -5.73
C SER A 23 8.02 -5.59 -4.64
N GLY A 24 9.23 -5.28 -4.17
CA GLY A 24 10.00 -6.11 -3.23
C GLY A 24 11.40 -6.51 -3.72
N GLN A 25 11.75 -6.15 -4.96
CA GLN A 25 13.06 -6.43 -5.57
C GLN A 25 14.26 -5.99 -4.75
N GLU A 26 14.18 -4.89 -3.98
CA GLU A 26 15.33 -4.46 -3.19
C GLU A 26 15.70 -5.48 -2.10
N THR A 27 14.72 -6.15 -1.50
CA THR A 27 14.99 -7.25 -0.54
C THR A 27 15.64 -8.44 -1.25
N ILE A 28 15.13 -8.82 -2.43
CA ILE A 28 15.71 -9.92 -3.24
C ILE A 28 17.15 -9.57 -3.67
N ARG A 29 17.39 -8.32 -4.07
CA ARG A 29 18.72 -7.81 -4.45
C ARG A 29 19.69 -7.87 -3.29
N GLN A 30 19.26 -7.50 -2.07
CA GLN A 30 20.08 -7.62 -0.87
C GLN A 30 20.44 -9.08 -0.54
N ILE A 31 19.51 -10.01 -0.75
CA ILE A 31 19.77 -11.44 -0.61
C ILE A 31 20.85 -11.90 -1.58
N TYR A 32 20.75 -11.54 -2.87
CA TYR A 32 21.77 -11.88 -3.87
C TYR A 32 23.13 -11.25 -3.59
N GLN A 33 23.17 -10.02 -3.08
CA GLN A 33 24.43 -9.41 -2.64
C GLN A 33 25.08 -10.23 -1.54
N GLY A 34 24.31 -10.65 -0.52
CA GLY A 34 24.81 -11.51 0.55
C GLY A 34 25.31 -12.87 0.03
N ILE A 35 24.54 -13.52 -0.84
CA ILE A 35 24.93 -14.79 -1.46
C ILE A 35 26.22 -14.62 -2.27
N ARG A 36 26.34 -13.56 -3.07
CA ARG A 36 27.53 -13.29 -3.89
C ARG A 36 28.78 -13.10 -3.03
N MET A 37 28.66 -12.39 -1.91
CA MET A 37 29.75 -12.22 -0.94
C MET A 37 30.19 -13.56 -0.33
N LEU A 38 29.24 -14.46 -0.05
CA LEU A 38 29.55 -15.79 0.47
C LEU A 38 30.15 -16.71 -0.61
N GLN A 39 29.74 -16.52 -1.87
CA GLN A 39 30.18 -17.34 -3.01
C GLN A 39 31.62 -17.11 -3.45
N VAL A 40 32.27 -16.01 -3.01
CA VAL A 40 33.67 -15.72 -3.35
C VAL A 40 34.61 -16.85 -2.93
N HIS A 41 34.33 -17.52 -1.81
CA HIS A 41 35.15 -18.60 -1.26
C HIS A 41 34.38 -19.90 -0.96
N ASN A 42 33.07 -19.92 -1.23
CA ASN A 42 32.19 -21.02 -0.85
C ASN A 42 31.20 -21.37 -1.95
N HIS A 43 30.73 -22.61 -1.96
CA HIS A 43 29.60 -23.00 -2.79
C HIS A 43 28.32 -22.90 -1.95
N VAL A 44 27.38 -22.04 -2.35
CA VAL A 44 26.12 -21.82 -1.62
C VAL A 44 24.98 -22.55 -2.33
N GLN A 45 24.27 -23.42 -1.60
CA GLN A 45 23.06 -24.10 -2.08
C GLN A 45 21.86 -23.75 -1.21
N LEU A 46 20.74 -23.43 -1.85
CA LEU A 46 19.47 -23.21 -1.19
C LEU A 46 18.62 -24.47 -1.30
N ALA A 47 18.06 -24.92 -0.18
CA ALA A 47 17.22 -26.11 -0.12
C ALA A 47 15.96 -25.84 0.69
N TRP A 48 14.85 -26.44 0.27
CA TRP A 48 13.62 -26.42 1.05
C TRP A 48 13.68 -27.48 2.14
N SER A 49 13.18 -27.15 3.33
CA SER A 49 13.03 -28.09 4.46
C SER A 49 11.63 -28.00 5.05
N PRO A 50 10.96 -29.13 5.36
CA PRO A 50 9.68 -29.12 6.03
C PRO A 50 9.79 -28.53 7.45
N VAL A 51 8.70 -27.91 7.92
CA VAL A 51 8.63 -27.30 9.27
C VAL A 51 8.65 -28.36 10.39
N LEU A 52 8.13 -29.54 10.10
CA LEU A 52 8.04 -30.66 11.04
C LEU A 52 9.39 -31.36 11.16
N GLY A 53 9.93 -31.45 12.38
CA GLY A 53 11.20 -32.13 12.67
C GLY A 53 12.47 -31.32 12.36
N PHE A 54 12.35 -30.03 12.02
CA PHE A 54 13.51 -29.17 11.73
C PHE A 54 13.83 -28.22 12.90
N ASP A 55 14.54 -28.74 13.90
CA ASP A 55 14.91 -28.00 15.12
C ASP A 55 15.70 -26.71 14.85
N LEU A 56 16.56 -26.73 13.82
CA LEU A 56 17.30 -25.55 13.37
C LEU A 56 16.35 -24.45 12.85
N GLY A 57 15.26 -24.84 12.18
CA GLY A 57 14.23 -23.90 11.74
C GLY A 57 13.45 -23.29 12.88
N GLN A 58 13.17 -24.06 13.94
CA GLN A 58 12.53 -23.54 15.15
C GLN A 58 13.42 -22.51 15.84
N LYS A 59 14.72 -22.80 15.99
CA LYS A 59 15.71 -21.84 16.52
C LYS A 59 15.82 -20.59 15.66
N ALA A 60 15.85 -20.73 14.34
CA ALA A 60 15.88 -19.60 13.41
C ALA A 60 14.62 -18.73 13.52
N LYS A 61 13.44 -19.35 13.65
CA LYS A 61 12.16 -18.65 13.84
C LYS A 61 12.11 -17.91 15.17
N GLN A 62 12.59 -18.52 16.25
CA GLN A 62 12.70 -17.87 17.55
C GLN A 62 13.65 -16.67 17.51
N ALA A 63 14.83 -16.81 16.89
CA ALA A 63 15.78 -15.71 16.72
C ALA A 63 15.17 -14.56 15.89
N ALA A 64 14.46 -14.87 14.80
CA ALA A 64 13.76 -13.87 14.00
C ALA A 64 12.68 -13.13 14.81
N LYS A 65 11.91 -13.86 15.64
CA LYS A 65 10.89 -13.27 16.52
C LYS A 65 11.51 -12.27 17.50
N ILE A 66 12.60 -12.66 18.18
CA ILE A 66 13.32 -11.79 19.13
C ILE A 66 13.84 -10.53 18.44
N ALA A 67 14.37 -10.65 17.21
CA ALA A 67 14.87 -9.52 16.44
C ALA A 67 13.78 -8.51 16.04
N THR A 68 12.51 -8.95 15.96
CA THR A 68 11.36 -8.13 15.57
C THR A 68 10.56 -7.57 16.75
N GLU A 69 11.02 -7.75 17.99
CA GLU A 69 10.33 -7.23 19.17
C GLU A 69 10.23 -5.69 19.16
N PRO A 70 9.13 -5.10 19.69
CA PRO A 70 8.80 -3.67 19.52
C PRO A 70 9.85 -2.69 20.08
N ASN A 71 10.75 -3.13 20.96
CA ASN A 71 11.82 -2.32 21.54
C ASN A 71 13.20 -2.63 20.96
N ARG A 72 13.29 -3.45 19.91
CA ARG A 72 14.55 -3.80 19.25
C ARG A 72 14.77 -2.92 18.02
N THR A 73 15.93 -2.28 17.97
CA THR A 73 16.35 -1.52 16.79
C THR A 73 16.72 -2.49 15.68
N PRO A 74 16.12 -2.38 14.48
CA PRO A 74 16.49 -3.24 13.37
C PRO A 74 17.94 -2.95 12.98
N GLN A 75 18.75 -4.01 12.88
CA GLN A 75 20.17 -3.90 12.50
C GLN A 75 20.34 -3.31 11.09
N ARG A 76 19.34 -3.48 10.22
CA ARG A 76 19.29 -2.89 8.89
C ARG A 76 17.85 -2.45 8.60
N ARG A 77 17.68 -1.21 8.13
CA ARG A 77 16.36 -0.71 7.68
C ARG A 77 15.96 -1.51 6.44
N THR A 78 14.88 -2.28 6.54
CA THR A 78 14.29 -2.92 5.36
C THR A 78 13.61 -1.84 4.53
N PRO A 79 13.66 -1.93 3.19
CA PRO A 79 12.84 -1.07 2.34
C PRO A 79 11.39 -1.34 2.71
N ALA A 80 10.70 -0.33 3.25
CA ALA A 80 9.28 -0.45 3.48
C ALA A 80 8.62 -0.69 2.12
N ALA A 81 7.77 -1.72 2.02
CA ALA A 81 6.88 -1.86 0.89
C ALA A 81 5.88 -0.69 0.93
N LEU A 82 6.29 0.44 0.35
CA LEU A 82 5.51 1.68 0.31
C LEU A 82 4.12 1.41 -0.25
N SER A 83 4.00 0.47 -1.20
CA SER A 83 2.74 0.02 -1.77
C SER A 83 1.76 -0.54 -0.73
N THR A 84 2.22 -1.33 0.24
CA THR A 84 1.33 -1.91 1.27
C THR A 84 0.87 -0.86 2.27
N VAL A 85 1.75 0.08 2.62
CA VAL A 85 1.41 1.23 3.48
C VAL A 85 0.42 2.16 2.78
N ILE A 86 0.69 2.49 1.51
CA ILE A 86 -0.17 3.31 0.67
C ILE A 86 -1.53 2.62 0.47
N ASN A 87 -1.56 1.31 0.21
CA ASN A 87 -2.81 0.56 0.07
C ASN A 87 -3.59 0.52 1.39
N GLN A 88 -2.95 0.31 2.54
CA GLN A 88 -3.63 0.41 3.84
C GLN A 88 -4.21 1.80 4.08
N GLN A 89 -3.47 2.86 3.73
CA GLN A 89 -3.99 4.23 3.81
C GLN A 89 -5.16 4.45 2.84
N ARG A 90 -5.08 3.96 1.60
CA ARG A 90 -6.16 4.03 0.60
C ARG A 90 -7.42 3.31 1.09
N THR A 91 -7.30 2.13 1.69
CA THR A 91 -8.45 1.40 2.25
C THR A 91 -9.10 2.19 3.39
N ARG A 92 -8.30 2.86 4.24
CA ARG A 92 -8.81 3.77 5.28
C ARG A 92 -9.50 4.99 4.68
N GLN A 93 -8.96 5.54 3.60
CA GLN A 93 -9.54 6.69 2.87
C GLN A 93 -10.86 6.33 2.20
N GLY A 94 -10.95 5.18 1.53
CA GLY A 94 -12.17 4.73 0.86
C GLY A 94 -13.34 4.45 1.82
N ALA A 95 -13.08 4.19 3.10
CA ALA A 95 -14.12 4.11 4.12
C ALA A 95 -14.70 5.50 4.48
N ILE A 96 -13.89 6.55 4.38
CA ILE A 96 -14.32 7.95 4.58
C ILE A 96 -15.13 8.41 3.36
N ASP A 97 -14.71 8.07 2.15
CA ASP A 97 -15.41 8.48 0.92
C ASP A 97 -16.81 7.85 0.81
N ARG A 98 -16.99 6.60 1.28
CA ARG A 98 -18.32 5.96 1.38
C ARG A 98 -19.26 6.64 2.37
N GLN A 99 -18.74 7.39 3.35
CA GLN A 99 -19.57 8.17 4.27
C GLN A 99 -20.10 9.46 3.60
N ILE A 100 -19.52 9.87 2.47
CA ILE A 100 -19.92 11.04 1.67
C ILE A 100 -20.80 10.63 0.47
N GLU A 101 -21.09 9.33 0.30
CA GLU A 101 -22.08 8.87 -0.69
C GLU A 101 -23.48 9.39 -0.32
N GLY A 102 -23.98 10.35 -1.10
CA GLY A 102 -25.31 10.93 -0.93
C GLY A 102 -25.34 12.44 -0.68
N VAL A 103 -24.19 13.10 -0.48
CA VAL A 103 -24.15 14.56 -0.34
C VAL A 103 -24.60 15.22 -1.65
N GLY A 104 -25.76 15.87 -1.60
CA GLY A 104 -26.37 16.56 -2.74
C GLY A 104 -27.50 15.83 -3.45
N GLN A 105 -27.83 14.57 -3.11
CA GLN A 105 -28.96 13.87 -3.75
C GLN A 105 -30.30 14.58 -3.53
N HIS A 106 -30.57 15.02 -2.30
CA HIS A 106 -31.77 15.78 -1.95
C HIS A 106 -31.82 17.15 -2.68
N LEU A 107 -30.69 17.86 -2.71
CA LEU A 107 -30.56 19.13 -3.43
C LEU A 107 -30.73 18.96 -4.95
N ARG A 108 -30.23 17.86 -5.52
CA ARG A 108 -30.38 17.52 -6.94
C ARG A 108 -31.82 17.21 -7.31
N GLN A 109 -32.56 16.52 -6.43
CA GLN A 109 -34.00 16.29 -6.60
C GLN A 109 -34.79 17.60 -6.56
N LEU A 110 -34.43 18.52 -5.66
CA LEU A 110 -35.03 19.85 -5.60
C LEU A 110 -34.68 20.69 -6.84
N ASP A 111 -33.44 20.66 -7.32
CA ASP A 111 -33.01 21.39 -8.51
C ASP A 111 -33.72 20.91 -9.80
N ILE A 112 -34.08 19.61 -9.89
CA ILE A 112 -34.89 19.09 -11.00
C ILE A 112 -36.31 19.69 -11.00
N ALA A 113 -36.86 19.97 -9.82
CA ALA A 113 -38.20 20.52 -9.66
C ALA A 113 -38.27 22.05 -9.84
N ILE A 114 -37.13 22.74 -9.98
CA ILE A 114 -37.07 24.20 -9.98
C ILE A 114 -36.48 24.72 -11.32
N PRO A 115 -37.20 25.57 -12.07
CA PRO A 115 -36.73 26.08 -13.36
C PRO A 115 -35.49 26.98 -13.21
N GLY A 116 -34.61 26.93 -14.22
CA GLY A 116 -33.30 27.61 -14.28
C GLY A 116 -33.23 29.10 -13.86
N PRO A 117 -34.28 29.94 -14.00
CA PRO A 117 -34.26 31.32 -13.51
C PRO A 117 -34.07 31.43 -11.99
N HIS A 118 -34.60 30.50 -11.21
CA HIS A 118 -34.48 30.53 -9.75
C HIS A 118 -33.07 30.10 -9.29
N THR A 119 -32.49 29.10 -9.95
CA THR A 119 -31.10 28.69 -9.72
C THR A 119 -30.16 29.87 -9.92
N ARG A 120 -30.37 30.66 -10.98
CA ARG A 120 -29.59 31.88 -11.25
C ARG A 120 -29.69 32.90 -10.11
N LYS A 121 -30.90 33.18 -9.61
CA LYS A 121 -31.11 34.10 -8.48
C LYS A 121 -30.38 33.68 -7.21
N ILE A 122 -30.33 32.37 -6.91
CA ILE A 122 -29.58 31.85 -5.77
C ILE A 122 -28.08 32.15 -5.94
N TYR A 123 -27.51 31.86 -7.11
CA TYR A 123 -26.09 32.11 -7.36
C TYR A 123 -25.73 33.60 -7.39
N ASP A 124 -26.59 34.44 -7.95
CA ASP A 124 -26.37 35.89 -8.05
C ASP A 124 -26.36 36.58 -6.67
N SER A 125 -27.04 35.99 -5.67
CA SER A 125 -27.01 36.49 -4.28
C SER A 125 -25.76 36.09 -3.48
N LEU A 126 -24.89 35.24 -4.03
CA LEU A 126 -23.76 34.65 -3.31
C LEU A 126 -22.43 35.18 -3.83
N ASN A 127 -21.45 35.32 -2.94
CA ASN A 127 -20.08 35.59 -3.38
C ASN A 127 -19.47 34.36 -4.08
N TRP A 128 -18.39 34.57 -4.85
CA TRP A 128 -17.79 33.50 -5.66
C TRP A 128 -17.35 32.26 -4.85
N LYS A 129 -16.92 32.44 -3.58
CA LYS A 129 -16.51 31.33 -2.70
C LYS A 129 -17.73 30.53 -2.25
N GLN A 130 -18.79 31.21 -1.83
CA GLN A 130 -20.06 30.61 -1.41
C GLN A 130 -20.76 29.91 -2.58
N ALA A 131 -20.77 30.54 -3.76
CA ALA A 131 -21.26 29.93 -5.00
C ALA A 131 -20.47 28.66 -5.34
N SER A 132 -19.14 28.68 -5.19
CA SER A 132 -18.30 27.49 -5.41
C SER A 132 -18.62 26.37 -4.43
N VAL A 133 -18.81 26.67 -3.15
CA VAL A 133 -19.19 25.67 -2.14
C VAL A 133 -20.60 25.12 -2.40
N LEU A 134 -21.55 25.98 -2.75
CA LEU A 134 -22.91 25.56 -3.09
C LEU A 134 -22.94 24.65 -4.33
N ALA A 135 -22.14 24.96 -5.36
CA ALA A 135 -22.01 24.09 -6.53
C ALA A 135 -21.42 22.71 -6.18
N GLN A 136 -20.44 22.66 -5.27
CA GLN A 136 -19.88 21.41 -4.78
C GLN A 136 -20.91 20.59 -4.01
N LEU A 137 -21.68 21.22 -3.12
CA LEU A 137 -22.74 20.56 -2.35
C LEU A 137 -23.91 20.09 -3.22
N ARG A 138 -24.23 20.83 -4.29
CA ARG A 138 -25.29 20.45 -5.25
C ARG A 138 -24.91 19.28 -6.16
N THR A 139 -23.65 19.24 -6.60
CA THR A 139 -23.21 18.28 -7.62
C THR A 139 -22.41 17.11 -7.05
N GLY A 140 -21.87 17.24 -5.84
CA GLY A 140 -20.85 16.35 -5.29
C GLY A 140 -19.50 16.49 -6.00
N ILE A 141 -19.34 17.42 -6.95
CA ILE A 141 -18.15 17.57 -7.77
C ILE A 141 -17.29 18.68 -7.19
N ALA A 142 -16.14 18.30 -6.61
CA ALA A 142 -15.14 19.24 -6.14
C ALA A 142 -14.05 19.48 -7.19
N ARG A 143 -13.50 20.70 -7.25
CA ARG A 143 -12.29 20.98 -8.07
C ARG A 143 -11.11 20.11 -7.63
N LEU A 144 -11.11 19.66 -6.37
CA LEU A 144 -10.14 18.70 -5.84
C LEU A 144 -10.16 17.38 -6.62
N ASN A 145 -11.31 16.91 -7.12
CA ASN A 145 -11.41 15.67 -7.89
C ASN A 145 -10.57 15.74 -9.17
N SER A 146 -10.46 16.91 -9.81
CA SER A 146 -9.58 17.09 -10.98
C SER A 146 -8.09 17.01 -10.62
N TYR A 147 -7.73 17.47 -9.42
CA TYR A 147 -6.37 17.37 -8.90
C TYR A 147 -6.04 15.93 -8.49
N LEU A 148 -6.96 15.26 -7.81
CA LEU A 148 -6.89 13.84 -7.43
C LEU A 148 -6.75 12.94 -8.67
N TYR A 149 -7.53 13.19 -9.73
CA TYR A 149 -7.42 12.48 -11.01
C TYR A 149 -6.04 12.65 -11.67
N ARG A 150 -5.48 13.88 -11.66
CA ARG A 150 -4.15 14.14 -12.22
C ARG A 150 -3.02 13.42 -11.47
N ILE A 151 -3.21 13.13 -10.18
CA ILE A 151 -2.22 12.40 -9.38
C ILE A 151 -2.53 10.90 -9.29
N GLY A 152 -3.53 10.40 -10.02
CA GLY A 152 -3.89 8.98 -10.05
C GLY A 152 -4.43 8.44 -8.73
N ALA A 153 -5.12 9.29 -7.95
CA ALA A 153 -5.84 8.92 -6.74
C ALA A 153 -7.18 8.26 -7.06
#